data_AF-V9E5W9-F1
#
_entry.id   AF-V9E5W9-F1
#
_cell.length_a   1.000
_cell.length_b   1.000
_cell.length_c   1.000
_cell.angle_alpha   90.00
_cell.angle_beta   90.00
_cell.angle_gamma   90.00
#
_symmetry.space_group_name_H-M   'P 1'
#
loop_
_entity.id
_entity.type
_entity.pdbx_description
1 polymer ?
#
loop_
_entity_poly.entity_id
_entity_poly.type
_entity_poly.pdbx_seq_one_letter_code
_entity_poly.pdbx_strand_id
1 'polypeptide(L)'
;MTTMRSTPSSASGSLPPRIRNCVLQAFALCSLVFIVVATQIPSSFLLDTPSIFRFSKRSTTDKFEHMFATKTKYWDQREGMNINNDPAVEGAILTFPGLADMNDQTPHQSKLELIQTQLVVRHGIRYPTGGNIKEINNLLEKLKPYQDSLPTWMKNYALPYNMSVAGELAVAGKHEISKLGTRARSKSGHEKPVIYLKEKYRITHTHITRTRDSAIAFVGSFFENPEDVEYIEYPKDKDVLLRFFDQCARYQREVKKNQTAQLQLHDFQKSSVLAKIALWLKYSLGLMQESIEFSSNDLMAVQSACA
;
A
#
# COMPACT_ATOMS: atom_id res chain seq x y z
N MET A 1 -28.84 41.15 65.57
CA MET A 1 -28.16 40.67 66.78
C MET A 1 -26.87 39.96 66.36
N THR A 2 -25.74 40.67 66.26
CA THR A 2 -24.66 40.79 67.29
C THR A 2 -23.80 39.51 67.34
N THR A 3 -22.79 39.34 66.46
CA THR A 3 -21.34 39.69 66.53
C THR A 3 -20.42 38.82 67.40
N MET A 4 -19.17 38.66 66.87
CA MET A 4 -17.87 38.27 67.45
C MET A 4 -17.46 36.80 67.20
N ARG A 5 -16.44 36.43 66.40
CA ARG A 5 -15.04 36.86 66.14
C ARG A 5 -14.04 36.36 67.20
N SER A 6 -13.15 35.44 66.82
CA SER A 6 -11.74 35.41 67.23
C SER A 6 -10.89 34.50 66.32
N THR A 7 -9.77 35.06 65.86
CA THR A 7 -8.62 34.46 65.16
C THR A 7 -7.56 33.97 66.15
N PRO A 8 -6.63 33.10 65.72
CA PRO A 8 -5.20 33.38 65.96
C PRO A 8 -4.34 33.05 64.70
N SER A 9 -3.57 34.01 64.18
CA SER A 9 -2.17 34.38 64.49
C SER A 9 -1.12 33.59 63.72
N SER A 10 -0.41 34.30 62.85
CA SER A 10 0.81 33.91 62.14
C SER A 10 1.97 33.61 63.09
N ALA A 11 2.63 32.47 62.90
CA ALA A 11 3.93 32.18 63.50
C ALA A 11 4.99 32.04 62.39
N SER A 12 5.77 33.10 62.17
CA SER A 12 7.02 33.05 61.44
C SER A 12 8.09 32.43 62.36
N GLY A 13 8.36 31.13 62.23
CA GLY A 13 9.50 30.50 62.90
C GLY A 13 10.79 30.77 62.13
N SER A 14 11.66 31.63 62.64
CA SER A 14 13.05 31.73 62.19
C SER A 14 13.86 30.55 62.75
N LEU A 15 14.56 29.82 61.89
CA LEU A 15 15.45 28.73 62.32
C LEU A 15 16.70 29.28 63.06
N PRO A 16 17.21 28.56 64.08
CA PRO A 16 18.34 29.00 64.89
C PRO A 16 19.65 29.10 64.09
N PRO A 17 20.60 29.97 64.49
CA PRO A 17 21.78 30.37 63.70
C PRO A 17 22.72 29.23 63.33
N ARG A 18 22.69 28.13 64.08
CA ARG A 18 23.56 26.97 63.89
C ARG A 18 23.15 26.06 62.73
N ILE A 19 21.89 26.13 62.29
CA ILE A 19 21.37 25.34 61.16
C ILE A 19 21.56 26.10 59.83
N ARG A 20 21.55 27.44 59.87
CA ARG A 20 21.74 28.29 58.67
C ARG A 20 23.11 28.13 58.03
N ASN A 21 24.17 27.95 58.83
CA ASN A 21 25.52 27.71 58.31
C ASN A 21 25.73 26.30 57.73
N CYS A 22 25.06 25.29 58.28
CA CYS A 22 25.14 23.92 57.75
C CYS A 22 24.39 23.80 56.41
N VAL A 23 23.27 24.52 56.26
CA VAL A 23 22.50 24.57 55.02
C VAL A 23 23.23 25.37 53.93
N LEU A 24 23.84 26.53 54.24
CA LEU A 24 24.63 27.27 53.25
C LEU A 24 25.90 26.52 52.80
N GLN A 25 26.57 25.79 53.69
CA GLN A 25 27.73 24.98 53.31
C GLN A 25 27.32 23.76 52.45
N ALA A 26 26.18 23.13 52.72
CA ALA A 26 25.65 22.03 51.90
C ALA A 26 25.22 22.50 50.49
N PHE A 27 24.63 23.69 50.36
CA PHE A 27 24.28 24.26 49.05
C PHE A 27 25.50 24.70 48.23
N ALA A 28 26.54 25.23 48.86
CA ALA A 28 27.79 25.57 48.16
C ALA A 28 28.54 24.32 47.67
N LEU A 29 28.58 23.24 48.49
CA LEU A 29 29.19 21.96 48.10
C LEU A 29 28.39 21.23 47.03
N CYS A 30 27.05 21.22 47.08
CA CYS A 30 26.24 20.63 46.01
C CYS A 30 26.38 21.42 44.70
N SER A 31 26.44 22.76 44.75
CA SER A 31 26.57 23.58 43.55
C SER A 31 27.94 23.42 42.88
N LEU A 32 29.02 23.28 43.66
CA LEU A 32 30.36 23.00 43.14
C LEU A 32 30.48 21.59 42.55
N VAL A 33 29.83 20.57 43.14
CA VAL A 33 29.81 19.21 42.58
C VAL A 33 29.03 19.16 41.27
N PHE A 34 27.92 19.91 41.13
CA PHE A 34 27.20 20.01 39.85
C PHE A 34 27.99 20.75 38.76
N ILE A 35 28.78 21.76 39.10
CA ILE A 35 29.61 22.51 38.13
C ILE A 35 30.84 21.70 37.68
N VAL A 36 31.45 20.92 38.57
CA VAL A 36 32.61 20.07 38.21
C VAL A 36 32.17 18.83 37.42
N VAL A 37 30.99 18.26 37.69
CA VAL A 37 30.44 17.16 36.87
C VAL A 37 30.01 17.65 35.48
N ALA A 38 29.57 18.90 35.34
CA ALA A 38 29.19 19.48 34.05
C ALA A 38 30.37 19.84 33.13
N THR A 39 31.61 19.89 33.65
CA THR A 39 32.79 20.34 32.89
C THR A 39 33.80 19.25 32.52
N GLN A 40 33.54 17.98 32.91
CA GLN A 40 34.38 16.83 32.56
C GLN A 40 33.64 15.65 31.93
N ILE A 41 32.45 15.89 31.36
CA ILE A 41 31.86 14.91 30.43
C ILE A 41 32.51 15.18 29.07
N PRO A 42 33.30 14.25 28.51
CA PRO A 42 33.79 14.42 27.14
C PRO A 42 32.58 14.60 26.23
N SER A 43 32.68 15.53 25.28
CA SER A 43 31.65 15.94 24.32
C SER A 43 31.16 14.83 23.36
N SER A 44 31.21 13.58 23.77
CA SER A 44 30.83 12.37 23.04
C SER A 44 29.37 11.94 23.24
N PHE A 45 28.56 12.72 23.98
CA PHE A 45 27.13 12.46 24.15
C PHE A 45 26.30 13.70 23.82
N LEU A 46 26.55 14.28 22.64
CA LEU A 46 25.42 14.80 21.88
C LEU A 46 24.57 13.57 21.55
N LEU A 47 23.42 13.45 22.21
CA LEU A 47 22.33 12.63 21.72
C LEU A 47 22.02 13.16 20.31
N ASP A 48 22.61 12.51 19.31
CA ASP A 48 22.05 12.45 17.98
C ASP A 48 20.60 12.03 18.17
N THR A 49 19.67 12.98 18.14
CA THR A 49 18.29 12.68 17.82
C THR A 49 18.36 11.86 16.54
N PRO A 50 18.00 10.56 16.57
CA PRO A 50 17.93 9.82 15.33
C PRO A 50 16.88 10.56 14.54
N SER A 51 17.29 11.21 13.46
CA SER A 51 16.39 11.68 12.45
C SER A 51 15.69 10.43 11.93
N ILE A 52 14.53 10.10 12.50
CA ILE A 52 13.65 9.00 12.06
C ILE A 52 13.23 9.20 10.59
N PHE A 53 13.56 10.36 9.99
CA PHE A 53 13.22 10.74 8.63
C PHE A 53 14.43 11.18 7.78
N ARG A 54 15.61 10.56 7.92
CA ARG A 54 16.64 10.64 6.85
C ARG A 54 16.27 9.70 5.71
N PHE A 55 15.39 10.14 4.82
CA PHE A 55 15.25 9.52 3.51
C PHE A 55 16.39 9.99 2.59
N SER A 56 17.21 9.03 2.14
CA SER A 56 18.28 9.25 1.16
C SER A 56 17.74 9.94 -0.09
N LYS A 57 18.37 11.06 -0.46
CA LYS A 57 18.07 11.89 -1.63
C LYS A 57 18.60 11.25 -2.93
N ARG A 58 18.31 9.96 -3.14
CA ARG A 58 18.52 9.26 -4.41
C ARG A 58 17.19 9.26 -5.16
N SER A 59 17.16 9.45 -6.49
CA SER A 59 15.93 9.33 -7.26
C SER A 59 15.24 8.01 -6.90
N THR A 60 14.03 8.09 -6.34
CA THR A 60 13.38 7.04 -5.53
C THR A 60 12.15 6.43 -6.20
N THR A 61 11.90 6.72 -7.47
CA THR A 61 10.65 6.31 -8.15
C THR A 61 10.40 4.81 -8.03
N ASP A 62 11.43 3.98 -8.16
CA ASP A 62 11.30 2.51 -8.14
C ASP A 62 11.01 1.91 -6.74
N LYS A 63 11.24 2.66 -5.64
CA LYS A 63 11.14 2.08 -4.29
C LYS A 63 9.72 1.71 -3.88
N PHE A 64 8.71 2.38 -4.44
CA PHE A 64 7.32 2.22 -3.99
C PHE A 64 6.41 1.56 -5.04
N GLU A 65 6.86 1.41 -6.29
CA GLU A 65 6.01 0.92 -7.39
C GLU A 65 5.45 -0.49 -7.13
N HIS A 66 6.18 -1.30 -6.37
CA HIS A 66 5.82 -2.67 -6.02
C HIS A 66 5.15 -2.83 -4.64
N MET A 67 4.84 -1.72 -3.96
CA MET A 67 4.30 -1.74 -2.59
C MET A 67 2.78 -1.56 -2.51
N PHE A 68 2.08 -1.66 -3.64
CA PHE A 68 0.62 -1.50 -3.71
C PHE A 68 -0.13 -2.84 -3.82
N ALA A 69 0.56 -3.96 -3.59
CA ALA A 69 0.01 -5.31 -3.60
C ALA A 69 -0.80 -5.57 -4.88
N THR A 70 -2.10 -5.88 -4.75
CA THR A 70 -2.97 -6.14 -5.91
C THR A 70 -3.27 -4.89 -6.76
N LYS A 71 -2.83 -3.70 -6.36
CA LYS A 71 -2.94 -2.46 -7.16
C LYS A 71 -1.63 -2.08 -7.86
N THR A 72 -0.53 -2.80 -7.61
CA THR A 72 0.73 -2.59 -8.32
C THR A 72 0.54 -2.86 -9.82
N LYS A 73 1.06 -1.95 -10.66
CA LYS A 73 1.14 -2.12 -12.12
C LYS A 73 1.86 -3.42 -12.46
N TYR A 74 1.50 -4.08 -13.57
CA TYR A 74 2.24 -5.26 -13.99
C TYR A 74 3.72 -4.90 -14.17
N TRP A 75 4.58 -5.78 -13.66
CA TRP A 75 6.02 -5.69 -13.82
C TRP A 75 6.56 -7.11 -13.99
N ASP A 76 7.65 -7.24 -14.74
CA ASP A 76 8.27 -8.54 -14.96
C ASP A 76 9.06 -8.94 -13.72
N GLN A 77 8.56 -9.90 -12.97
CA GLN A 77 9.19 -10.35 -11.73
C GLN A 77 10.59 -10.94 -11.96
N ARG A 78 10.93 -11.31 -13.21
CA ARG A 78 12.28 -11.75 -13.57
C ARG A 78 13.28 -10.60 -13.58
N GLU A 79 12.83 -9.38 -13.87
CA GLU A 79 13.69 -8.20 -13.79
C GLU A 79 14.06 -7.90 -12.34
N GLY A 80 13.17 -8.19 -11.37
CA GLY A 80 13.44 -8.07 -9.93
C GLY A 80 14.47 -9.06 -9.38
N MET A 81 14.60 -10.22 -10.01
CA MET A 81 15.59 -11.24 -9.64
C MET A 81 17.03 -10.80 -9.92
N ASN A 82 17.25 -9.87 -10.85
CA ASN A 82 18.59 -9.32 -11.10
C ASN A 82 18.99 -8.21 -10.11
N ILE A 83 18.06 -7.70 -9.30
CA ILE A 83 18.29 -6.48 -8.50
C ILE A 83 18.63 -6.81 -7.04
N ASN A 84 18.29 -8.01 -6.55
CA ASN A 84 18.76 -8.49 -5.25
C ASN A 84 19.04 -10.00 -5.35
N ASN A 85 20.30 -10.38 -5.13
CA ASN A 85 20.68 -11.73 -4.70
C ASN A 85 20.10 -11.97 -3.29
N ASP A 86 18.78 -11.99 -3.16
CA ASP A 86 18.07 -12.25 -1.90
C ASP A 86 17.88 -13.77 -1.77
N PRO A 87 18.54 -14.43 -0.79
CA PRO A 87 18.45 -15.87 -0.59
C PRO A 87 17.02 -16.37 -0.35
N ALA A 88 16.10 -15.50 0.11
CA ALA A 88 14.71 -15.86 0.33
C ALA A 88 13.94 -16.04 -0.99
N VAL A 89 14.32 -15.30 -2.04
CA VAL A 89 13.72 -15.42 -3.38
C VAL A 89 14.28 -16.63 -4.12
N GLU A 90 15.58 -16.94 -3.96
CA GLU A 90 16.17 -18.19 -4.45
C GLU A 90 15.48 -19.42 -3.82
N GLY A 91 15.26 -19.42 -2.50
CA GLY A 91 14.56 -20.53 -1.81
C GLY A 91 13.11 -20.73 -2.26
N ALA A 92 12.41 -19.68 -2.64
CA ALA A 92 11.04 -19.75 -3.16
C ALA A 92 10.96 -20.29 -4.60
N ILE A 93 12.03 -20.14 -5.39
CA ILE A 93 12.12 -20.68 -6.75
C ILE A 93 12.59 -22.14 -6.72
N LEU A 94 13.51 -22.49 -5.82
CA LEU A 94 13.97 -23.86 -5.60
C LEU A 94 12.91 -24.78 -4.97
N THR A 95 11.82 -24.21 -4.43
CA THR A 95 10.66 -24.98 -3.93
C THR A 95 9.63 -25.29 -5.02
N PHE A 96 9.82 -24.81 -6.26
CA PHE A 96 9.16 -25.39 -7.42
C PHE A 96 10.03 -26.52 -7.97
N PRO A 97 9.68 -27.80 -7.75
CA PRO A 97 10.46 -28.92 -8.26
C PRO A 97 10.59 -28.93 -9.80
N GLY A 98 9.77 -28.16 -10.53
CA GLY A 98 9.92 -27.95 -11.98
C GLY A 98 10.94 -26.87 -12.40
N LEU A 99 11.52 -26.13 -11.46
CA LEU A 99 12.56 -25.10 -11.73
C LEU A 99 13.87 -25.38 -10.98
N ALA A 100 13.85 -26.25 -9.97
CA ALA A 100 15.03 -26.60 -9.17
C ALA A 100 15.95 -27.64 -9.85
N ASP A 101 15.45 -28.36 -10.87
CA ASP A 101 16.23 -29.33 -11.62
C ASP A 101 16.68 -28.74 -12.97
N MET A 102 17.48 -27.66 -12.90
CA MET A 102 18.18 -27.11 -14.08
C MET A 102 19.62 -27.62 -14.17
N ASN A 103 19.94 -28.74 -13.52
CA ASN A 103 21.15 -29.49 -13.81
C ASN A 103 20.79 -30.64 -14.77
N ASP A 104 20.89 -30.34 -16.06
CA ASP A 104 21.16 -31.33 -17.11
C ASP A 104 20.02 -32.29 -17.51
N GLN A 105 18.80 -31.77 -17.77
CA GLN A 105 17.83 -32.47 -18.63
C GLN A 105 16.61 -31.69 -19.15
N THR A 106 16.57 -30.34 -19.07
CA THR A 106 15.60 -29.60 -19.90
C THR A 106 15.94 -29.88 -21.38
N PRO A 107 15.06 -30.53 -22.17
CA PRO A 107 15.30 -30.63 -23.60
C PRO A 107 15.56 -29.21 -24.10
N HIS A 108 16.66 -29.01 -24.82
CA HIS A 108 16.91 -27.72 -25.47
C HIS A 108 15.59 -27.28 -26.10
N GLN A 109 15.13 -26.08 -25.76
CA GLN A 109 13.83 -25.57 -26.18
C GLN A 109 13.63 -25.66 -27.71
N SER A 110 14.73 -25.73 -28.47
CA SER A 110 14.79 -25.99 -29.91
C SER A 110 14.32 -27.39 -30.36
N LYS A 111 14.07 -28.33 -29.45
CA LYS A 111 13.57 -29.70 -29.73
C LYS A 111 12.12 -29.91 -29.27
N LEU A 112 11.48 -28.90 -28.69
CA LEU A 112 10.12 -28.99 -28.19
C LEU A 112 9.19 -28.17 -29.08
N GLU A 113 8.04 -28.75 -29.40
CA GLU A 113 6.97 -28.07 -30.12
C GLU A 113 5.91 -27.59 -29.13
N LEU A 114 5.55 -26.31 -29.21
CA LEU A 114 4.44 -25.77 -28.42
C LEU A 114 3.11 -26.25 -29.02
N ILE A 115 2.45 -27.18 -28.34
CA ILE A 115 1.16 -27.73 -28.79
C ILE A 115 -0.02 -26.87 -28.33
N GLN A 116 0.01 -26.36 -27.10
CA GLN A 116 -1.10 -25.60 -26.53
C GLN A 116 -0.64 -24.61 -25.48
N THR A 117 -1.27 -23.43 -25.48
CA THR A 117 -1.13 -22.42 -24.44
C THR A 117 -2.47 -22.17 -23.76
N GLN A 118 -2.50 -22.13 -22.44
CA GLN A 118 -3.65 -21.68 -21.64
C GLN A 118 -3.22 -20.48 -20.80
N LEU A 119 -3.96 -19.37 -20.90
CA LEU A 119 -3.66 -18.14 -20.17
C LEU A 119 -4.85 -17.78 -19.29
N VAL A 120 -4.60 -17.68 -17.99
CA VAL A 120 -5.54 -17.08 -17.03
C VAL A 120 -4.99 -15.73 -16.63
N VAL A 121 -5.64 -14.68 -17.11
CA VAL A 121 -5.13 -13.30 -17.04
C VAL A 121 -6.10 -12.44 -16.24
N ARG A 122 -5.58 -11.73 -15.24
CA ARG A 122 -6.34 -10.68 -14.56
C ARG A 122 -6.55 -9.51 -15.52
N HIS A 123 -7.67 -8.79 -15.37
CA HIS A 123 -7.84 -7.51 -16.06
C HIS A 123 -6.63 -6.58 -15.88
N GLY A 124 -6.39 -5.70 -16.85
CA GLY A 124 -5.33 -4.69 -16.74
C GLY A 124 -5.63 -3.60 -15.71
N ILE A 125 -4.73 -2.63 -15.59
CA ILE A 125 -4.91 -1.43 -14.74
C ILE A 125 -6.29 -0.80 -14.96
N ARG A 126 -6.99 -0.49 -13.87
CA ARG A 126 -8.35 0.05 -13.87
C ARG A 126 -8.44 1.30 -13.02
N TYR A 127 -9.48 2.11 -13.26
CA TYR A 127 -9.86 3.14 -12.29
C TYR A 127 -10.33 2.52 -10.97
N PRO A 128 -10.30 3.26 -9.85
CA PRO A 128 -10.82 2.77 -8.58
C PRO A 128 -12.30 2.39 -8.68
N THR A 129 -12.74 1.47 -7.83
CA THR A 129 -14.16 1.11 -7.79
C THR A 129 -14.97 2.26 -7.18
N GLY A 130 -16.29 2.26 -7.38
CA GLY A 130 -17.15 3.29 -6.80
C GLY A 130 -17.02 3.39 -5.28
N GLY A 131 -16.73 2.28 -4.58
CA GLY A 131 -16.44 2.30 -3.14
C GLY A 131 -15.18 3.09 -2.81
N ASN A 132 -14.07 2.79 -3.48
CA ASN A 132 -12.81 3.52 -3.30
C ASN A 132 -12.92 5.00 -3.67
N ILE A 133 -13.62 5.35 -4.75
CA ILE A 133 -13.84 6.77 -5.14
C ILE A 133 -14.59 7.49 -4.01
N LYS A 134 -15.63 6.88 -3.44
CA LYS A 134 -16.37 7.46 -2.31
C LYS A 134 -15.50 7.62 -1.07
N GLU A 135 -14.70 6.62 -0.72
CA GLU A 135 -13.78 6.68 0.44
C GLU A 135 -12.76 7.80 0.29
N ILE A 136 -12.17 7.96 -0.90
CA ILE A 136 -11.23 9.05 -1.18
C ILE A 136 -11.93 10.40 -1.08
N ASN A 137 -13.09 10.56 -1.70
CA ASN A 137 -13.85 11.82 -1.61
C ASN A 137 -14.25 12.14 -0.17
N ASN A 138 -14.68 11.16 0.63
CA ASN A 138 -14.99 11.37 2.04
C ASN A 138 -13.77 11.88 2.83
N LEU A 139 -12.58 11.37 2.54
CA LEU A 139 -11.35 11.89 3.12
C LEU A 139 -11.08 13.34 2.68
N LEU A 140 -11.27 13.66 1.39
CA LEU A 140 -11.13 15.03 0.89
C LEU A 140 -12.12 15.99 1.59
N GLU A 141 -13.38 15.59 1.74
CA GLU A 141 -14.39 16.35 2.49
C GLU A 141 -13.96 16.57 3.95
N LYS A 142 -13.43 15.53 4.60
CA LYS A 142 -12.92 15.61 5.98
C LYS A 142 -11.74 16.57 6.13
N LEU A 143 -10.95 16.76 5.07
CA LEU A 143 -9.81 17.68 5.06
C LEU A 143 -10.18 19.14 4.75
N LYS A 144 -11.37 19.40 4.18
CA LYS A 144 -11.80 20.76 3.79
C LYS A 144 -11.72 21.80 4.91
N PRO A 145 -12.11 21.52 6.18
CA PRO A 145 -12.02 22.52 7.25
C PRO A 145 -10.60 23.00 7.54
N TYR A 146 -9.57 22.27 7.08
CA TYR A 146 -8.16 22.54 7.35
C TYR A 146 -7.40 23.04 6.12
N GLN A 147 -8.10 23.48 5.07
CA GLN A 147 -7.53 23.81 3.75
C GLN A 147 -6.40 24.83 3.82
N ASP A 148 -6.44 25.75 4.78
CA ASP A 148 -5.39 26.76 4.98
C ASP A 148 -4.09 26.19 5.54
N SER A 149 -4.19 25.17 6.40
CA SER A 149 -3.07 24.46 7.02
C SER A 149 -2.45 23.40 6.10
N LEU A 150 -3.18 22.94 5.07
CA LEU A 150 -2.71 21.90 4.15
C LEU A 150 -1.53 22.37 3.26
N PRO A 151 -0.65 21.45 2.83
CA PRO A 151 0.38 21.75 1.83
C PRO A 151 -0.23 22.24 0.52
N THR A 152 0.49 23.11 -0.21
CA THR A 152 0.01 23.73 -1.46
C THR A 152 -0.53 22.73 -2.48
N TRP A 153 0.12 21.57 -2.63
CA TRP A 153 -0.31 20.53 -3.57
C TRP A 153 -1.67 19.92 -3.22
N MET A 154 -2.09 20.01 -1.95
CA MET A 154 -3.32 19.40 -1.45
C MET A 154 -4.50 20.38 -1.43
N LYS A 155 -4.25 21.70 -1.38
CA LYS A 155 -5.32 22.72 -1.22
C LYS A 155 -6.41 22.65 -2.28
N ASN A 156 -6.10 22.19 -3.49
CA ASN A 156 -7.05 22.03 -4.59
C ASN A 156 -7.02 20.61 -5.18
N TYR A 157 -6.57 19.63 -4.40
CA TYR A 157 -6.50 18.26 -4.89
C TYR A 157 -7.91 17.72 -5.14
N ALA A 158 -8.12 17.21 -6.34
CA ALA A 158 -9.30 16.48 -6.74
C ALA A 158 -8.87 15.23 -7.52
N LEU A 159 -9.72 14.21 -7.50
CA LEU A 159 -9.50 13.02 -8.30
C LEU A 159 -9.56 13.37 -9.80
N PRO A 160 -8.61 12.88 -10.63
CA PRO A 160 -8.62 13.10 -12.08
C PRO A 160 -9.66 12.24 -12.81
N TYR A 161 -10.56 11.60 -12.07
CA TYR A 161 -11.61 10.71 -12.54
C TYR A 161 -12.85 10.86 -11.66
N ASN A 162 -14.00 10.46 -12.20
CA ASN A 162 -15.27 10.53 -11.49
C ASN A 162 -16.01 9.17 -11.54
N MET A 163 -17.23 9.15 -11.00
CA MET A 163 -18.03 7.93 -10.88
C MET A 163 -18.39 7.26 -12.22
N SER A 164 -18.36 7.98 -13.34
CA SER A 164 -18.71 7.41 -14.65
C SER A 164 -17.73 6.35 -15.15
N VAL A 165 -16.48 6.38 -14.68
CA VAL A 165 -15.43 5.42 -15.06
C VAL A 165 -15.11 4.44 -13.93
N ALA A 166 -15.94 4.39 -12.88
CA ALA A 166 -15.66 3.63 -11.68
C ALA A 166 -15.48 2.12 -11.97
N GLY A 167 -14.27 1.60 -11.73
CA GLY A 167 -13.93 0.20 -11.94
C GLY A 167 -13.77 -0.22 -13.41
N GLU A 168 -13.81 0.73 -14.34
CA GLU A 168 -13.57 0.50 -15.77
C GLU A 168 -12.08 0.33 -16.05
N LEU A 169 -11.77 -0.37 -17.15
CA LEU A 169 -10.39 -0.56 -17.61
C LEU A 169 -9.80 0.79 -18.01
N ALA A 170 -8.69 1.17 -17.39
CA ALA A 170 -8.04 2.43 -17.67
C ALA A 170 -7.30 2.36 -19.02
N VAL A 171 -7.01 3.53 -19.60
CA VAL A 171 -6.19 3.61 -20.82
C VAL A 171 -4.84 2.91 -20.62
N ALA A 172 -4.19 3.11 -19.47
CA ALA A 172 -2.95 2.41 -19.13
C ALA A 172 -3.12 0.88 -19.09
N GLY A 173 -4.27 0.38 -18.61
CA GLY A 173 -4.58 -1.04 -18.57
C GLY A 173 -4.80 -1.66 -19.94
N LYS A 174 -5.41 -0.92 -20.88
CA LYS A 174 -5.50 -1.34 -22.28
C LYS A 174 -4.10 -1.54 -22.87
N HIS A 175 -3.21 -0.57 -22.67
CA HIS A 175 -1.81 -0.67 -23.15
C HIS A 175 -1.05 -1.81 -22.48
N GLU A 176 -1.22 -2.02 -21.17
CA GLU A 176 -0.62 -3.12 -20.42
C GLU A 176 -1.00 -4.48 -21.02
N ILE A 177 -2.29 -4.68 -21.30
CA ILE A 177 -2.82 -5.93 -21.83
C ILE A 177 -2.47 -6.12 -23.31
N SER A 178 -2.45 -5.06 -24.13
CA SER A 178 -1.95 -5.15 -25.51
C SER A 178 -0.46 -5.50 -25.55
N LYS A 179 0.36 -4.99 -24.62
CA LYS A 179 1.76 -5.43 -24.51
C LYS A 179 1.84 -6.92 -24.12
N LEU A 180 0.95 -7.41 -23.26
CA LEU A 180 0.87 -8.83 -22.92
C LEU A 180 0.50 -9.67 -24.15
N GLY A 181 -0.46 -9.25 -24.97
CA GLY A 181 -0.84 -9.97 -26.20
C GLY A 181 0.32 -10.08 -27.19
N THR A 182 1.05 -9.00 -27.43
CA THR A 182 2.29 -9.03 -28.25
C THR A 182 3.32 -10.02 -27.70
N ARG A 183 3.55 -10.02 -26.37
CA ARG A 183 4.51 -10.96 -25.73
C ARG A 183 4.03 -12.40 -25.82
N ALA A 184 2.75 -12.66 -25.60
CA ALA A 184 2.16 -14.00 -25.70
C ALA A 184 2.27 -14.57 -27.12
N ARG A 185 2.06 -13.72 -28.13
CA ARG A 185 2.22 -14.06 -29.54
C ARG A 185 3.67 -14.46 -29.86
N SER A 186 4.63 -13.61 -29.48
CA SER A 186 6.05 -13.89 -29.66
C SER A 186 6.49 -15.16 -28.92
N LYS A 187 6.02 -15.36 -27.69
CA LYS A 187 6.25 -16.58 -26.89
C LYS A 187 5.65 -17.84 -27.52
N SER A 188 4.63 -17.67 -28.36
CA SER A 188 4.01 -18.77 -29.11
C SER A 188 4.70 -19.03 -30.46
N GLY A 189 5.85 -18.40 -30.74
CA GLY A 189 6.61 -18.59 -31.97
C GLY A 189 6.14 -17.75 -33.15
N HIS A 190 5.23 -16.79 -32.94
CA HIS A 190 4.70 -15.95 -33.99
C HIS A 190 5.31 -14.54 -33.96
N GLU A 191 6.03 -14.16 -35.00
CA GLU A 191 6.59 -12.81 -35.15
C GLU A 191 5.51 -11.79 -35.57
N LYS A 192 4.59 -12.22 -36.44
CA LYS A 192 3.48 -11.42 -36.97
C LYS A 192 2.15 -11.80 -36.29
N PRO A 193 1.15 -10.88 -36.28
CA PRO A 193 -0.21 -11.19 -35.85
C PRO A 193 -0.73 -12.48 -36.48
N VAL A 194 -1.50 -13.25 -35.70
CA VAL A 194 -2.00 -14.56 -36.12
C VAL A 194 -3.42 -14.42 -36.65
N ILE A 195 -3.78 -15.15 -37.69
CA ILE A 195 -5.19 -15.20 -38.13
C ILE A 195 -6.00 -16.01 -37.12
N TYR A 196 -7.05 -15.40 -36.57
CA TYR A 196 -7.99 -16.08 -35.68
C TYR A 196 -8.79 -17.13 -36.46
N LEU A 197 -8.89 -18.33 -35.88
CA LEU A 197 -9.71 -19.44 -36.35
C LEU A 197 -10.50 -19.97 -35.16
N LYS A 198 -11.84 -19.97 -35.24
CA LYS A 198 -12.76 -20.33 -34.15
C LYS A 198 -12.50 -21.73 -33.58
N GLU A 199 -12.15 -22.68 -34.43
CA GLU A 199 -11.80 -24.05 -34.06
C GLU A 199 -10.45 -24.20 -33.33
N LYS A 200 -9.55 -23.20 -33.39
CA LYS A 200 -8.24 -23.24 -32.74
C LYS A 200 -8.15 -22.39 -31.47
N TYR A 201 -8.93 -21.33 -31.38
CA TYR A 201 -8.82 -20.34 -30.32
C TYR A 201 -10.11 -20.20 -29.54
N ARG A 202 -9.98 -20.10 -28.22
CA ARG A 202 -11.10 -19.86 -27.32
C ARG A 202 -10.79 -18.65 -26.45
N ILE A 203 -11.51 -17.55 -26.68
CA ILE A 203 -11.34 -16.31 -25.92
C ILE A 203 -12.52 -16.15 -24.98
N THR A 204 -12.28 -16.29 -23.67
CA THR A 204 -13.33 -16.21 -22.65
C THR A 204 -13.07 -15.10 -21.67
N HIS A 205 -14.13 -14.47 -21.16
CA HIS A 205 -14.04 -13.49 -20.08
C HIS A 205 -15.21 -13.63 -19.11
N THR A 206 -15.08 -13.00 -17.94
CA THR A 206 -16.20 -12.91 -17.00
C THR A 206 -17.22 -11.86 -17.46
N HIS A 207 -18.43 -11.87 -16.91
CA HIS A 207 -19.43 -10.79 -17.10
C HIS A 207 -18.99 -9.36 -16.71
N ILE A 208 -17.78 -9.18 -16.18
CA ILE A 208 -17.28 -7.87 -15.76
C ILE A 208 -16.69 -7.11 -16.96
N THR A 209 -17.19 -5.91 -17.25
CA THR A 209 -16.78 -5.04 -18.37
C THR A 209 -15.26 -4.93 -18.54
N ARG A 210 -14.51 -4.57 -17.49
CA ARG A 210 -13.03 -4.46 -17.57
C ARG A 210 -12.31 -5.77 -17.96
N THR A 211 -12.92 -6.93 -17.73
CA THR A 211 -12.34 -8.22 -18.18
C THR A 211 -12.60 -8.45 -19.66
N ARG A 212 -13.79 -8.10 -20.17
CA ARG A 212 -14.09 -8.07 -21.61
C ARG A 212 -13.15 -7.11 -22.34
N ASP A 213 -13.03 -5.88 -21.86
CA ASP A 213 -12.20 -4.85 -22.50
C ASP A 213 -10.71 -5.22 -22.46
N SER A 214 -10.27 -5.97 -21.44
CA SER A 214 -8.92 -6.54 -21.41
C SER A 214 -8.76 -7.62 -22.47
N ALA A 215 -9.73 -8.53 -22.63
CA ALA A 215 -9.70 -9.55 -23.67
C ALA A 215 -9.62 -8.90 -25.07
N ILE A 216 -10.39 -7.84 -25.32
CA ILE A 216 -10.34 -7.07 -26.57
C ILE A 216 -8.95 -6.45 -26.79
N ALA A 217 -8.37 -5.82 -25.77
CA ALA A 217 -7.03 -5.22 -25.86
C ALA A 217 -5.94 -6.27 -26.14
N PHE A 218 -6.06 -7.48 -25.57
CA PHE A 218 -5.17 -8.60 -25.85
C PHE A 218 -5.32 -9.04 -27.30
N VAL A 219 -6.55 -9.33 -27.72
CA VAL A 219 -6.91 -9.78 -29.08
C VAL A 219 -6.40 -8.83 -30.15
N GLY A 220 -6.64 -7.52 -29.99
CA GLY A 220 -6.21 -6.50 -30.96
C GLY A 220 -4.69 -6.40 -31.14
N SER A 221 -3.91 -6.98 -30.23
CA SER A 221 -2.45 -7.08 -30.36
C SER A 221 -1.96 -8.48 -30.71
N PHE A 222 -2.81 -9.51 -30.59
CA PHE A 222 -2.43 -10.90 -30.84
C PHE A 222 -2.81 -11.33 -32.26
N PHE A 223 -4.02 -11.00 -32.70
CA PHE A 223 -4.60 -11.46 -33.96
C PHE A 223 -4.54 -10.39 -35.06
N GLU A 224 -4.51 -10.85 -36.32
CA GLU A 224 -4.55 -9.99 -37.51
C GLU A 224 -5.97 -9.48 -37.82
N ASN A 225 -6.98 -10.29 -37.52
CA ASN A 225 -8.41 -10.05 -37.75
C ASN A 225 -9.21 -10.03 -36.43
N PRO A 226 -8.96 -9.04 -35.54
CA PRO A 226 -9.59 -9.00 -34.22
C PRO A 226 -11.13 -8.87 -34.23
N GLU A 227 -11.70 -8.35 -35.31
CA GLU A 227 -13.14 -8.23 -35.56
C GLU A 227 -13.85 -9.58 -35.74
N ASP A 228 -13.13 -10.61 -36.18
CA ASP A 228 -13.68 -11.96 -36.38
C ASP A 228 -13.70 -12.78 -35.08
N VAL A 229 -13.11 -12.26 -33.99
CA VAL A 229 -12.97 -12.98 -32.74
C VAL A 229 -14.32 -13.11 -32.02
N GLU A 230 -14.67 -14.35 -31.70
CA GLU A 230 -15.82 -14.65 -30.83
C GLU A 230 -15.40 -14.56 -29.37
N TYR A 231 -16.02 -13.63 -28.64
CA TYR A 231 -15.84 -13.49 -27.20
C TYR A 231 -16.90 -14.27 -26.44
N ILE A 232 -16.47 -15.27 -25.66
CA ILE A 232 -17.36 -16.08 -24.83
C ILE A 232 -17.43 -15.47 -23.43
N GLU A 233 -18.54 -14.80 -23.13
CA GLU A 233 -18.82 -14.32 -21.78
C GLU A 233 -19.32 -15.46 -20.88
N TYR A 234 -18.70 -15.62 -19.71
CA TYR A 234 -19.28 -16.45 -18.66
C TYR A 234 -20.30 -15.68 -17.82
N PRO A 235 -21.53 -16.21 -17.71
CA PRO A 235 -22.63 -15.50 -17.06
C PRO A 235 -22.39 -15.39 -15.55
N LYS A 236 -22.78 -14.25 -14.99
CA LYS A 236 -22.58 -13.88 -13.58
C LYS A 236 -22.93 -14.98 -12.58
N ASP A 237 -24.08 -15.63 -12.75
CA ASP A 237 -24.63 -16.56 -11.77
C ASP A 237 -24.30 -18.04 -12.07
N LYS A 238 -23.46 -18.31 -13.08
CA LYS A 238 -23.03 -19.69 -13.43
C LYS A 238 -21.56 -19.80 -13.79
N ASP A 239 -20.77 -18.76 -13.54
CA ASP A 239 -19.33 -18.76 -13.80
C ASP A 239 -18.58 -19.53 -12.70
N VAL A 240 -18.53 -20.85 -12.86
CA VAL A 240 -17.81 -21.77 -11.98
C VAL A 240 -16.31 -21.85 -12.27
N LEU A 241 -15.82 -21.23 -13.34
CA LEU A 241 -14.42 -21.34 -13.76
C LEU A 241 -13.60 -20.13 -13.32
N LEU A 242 -14.05 -18.92 -13.66
CA LEU A 242 -13.33 -17.67 -13.39
C LEU A 242 -13.89 -16.94 -12.16
N ARG A 243 -15.14 -17.23 -11.77
CA ARG A 243 -15.81 -16.64 -10.60
C ARG A 243 -16.40 -17.67 -9.65
N PHE A 244 -15.75 -18.82 -9.50
CA PHE A 244 -16.15 -19.87 -8.54
C PHE A 244 -16.39 -19.35 -7.12
N PHE A 245 -15.67 -18.30 -6.71
CA PHE A 245 -15.83 -17.66 -5.41
C PHE A 245 -17.18 -16.95 -5.24
N ASP A 246 -17.84 -16.50 -6.33
CA ASP A 246 -19.20 -15.97 -6.28
C ASP A 246 -20.24 -17.10 -6.12
N GLN A 247 -19.96 -18.28 -6.70
CA GLN A 247 -20.88 -19.42 -6.71
C GLN A 247 -20.81 -20.26 -5.43
N CYS A 248 -19.69 -20.23 -4.70
CA CYS A 248 -19.50 -21.02 -3.51
C CYS A 248 -20.31 -20.45 -2.32
N ALA A 249 -21.48 -21.03 -2.05
CA ALA A 249 -22.37 -20.61 -0.95
C ALA A 249 -21.68 -20.60 0.42
N ARG A 250 -20.80 -21.58 0.68
CA ARG A 250 -20.02 -21.64 1.91
C ARG A 250 -19.07 -20.45 2.02
N TYR A 251 -18.29 -20.16 0.98
CA TYR A 251 -17.39 -19.01 0.96
C TYR A 251 -18.14 -17.68 1.12
N GLN A 252 -19.28 -17.56 0.44
CA GLN A 252 -20.14 -16.38 0.55
C GLN A 252 -20.57 -16.12 1.99
N ARG A 253 -21.03 -17.18 2.70
CA ARG A 253 -21.48 -17.10 4.09
C ARG A 253 -20.33 -16.89 5.07
N GLU A 254 -19.28 -17.70 4.98
CA GLU A 254 -18.25 -17.81 6.04
C GLU A 254 -17.11 -16.82 5.87
N VAL A 255 -16.88 -16.29 4.66
CA VAL A 255 -15.75 -15.39 4.36
C VAL A 255 -16.22 -14.06 3.79
N LYS A 256 -16.96 -14.07 2.68
CA LYS A 256 -17.26 -12.83 1.95
C LYS A 256 -18.20 -11.89 2.72
N LYS A 257 -19.24 -12.44 3.34
CA LYS A 257 -20.25 -11.69 4.11
C LYS A 257 -19.98 -11.70 5.62
N ASN A 258 -18.96 -12.43 6.06
CA ASN A 258 -18.61 -12.53 7.47
C ASN A 258 -17.52 -11.52 7.82
N GLN A 259 -17.87 -10.50 8.60
CA GLN A 259 -16.92 -9.48 9.05
C GLN A 259 -15.84 -10.06 9.97
N THR A 260 -16.15 -11.12 10.73
CA THR A 260 -15.16 -11.74 11.62
C THR A 260 -14.15 -12.62 10.88
N ALA A 261 -14.32 -12.84 9.57
CA ALA A 261 -13.38 -13.63 8.78
C ALA A 261 -12.04 -12.91 8.52
N GLN A 262 -11.92 -11.63 8.91
CA GLN A 262 -10.74 -10.80 8.67
C GLN A 262 -10.05 -10.38 9.98
N LEU A 263 -9.89 -11.32 10.93
CA LEU A 263 -9.25 -11.05 12.23
C LEU A 263 -7.89 -10.37 12.09
N GLN A 264 -7.02 -10.87 11.20
CA GLN A 264 -5.69 -10.28 11.01
C GLN A 264 -5.75 -8.84 10.48
N LEU A 265 -6.74 -8.51 9.64
CA LEU A 265 -6.95 -7.13 9.21
C LEU A 265 -7.34 -6.25 10.39
N HIS A 266 -8.26 -6.72 11.23
CA HIS A 266 -8.70 -5.96 12.41
C HIS A 266 -7.58 -5.76 13.44
N ASP A 267 -6.73 -6.77 13.64
CA ASP A 267 -5.56 -6.65 14.52
C ASP A 267 -4.55 -5.66 13.95
N PHE A 268 -4.29 -5.70 12.64
CA PHE A 268 -3.46 -4.70 11.97
C PHE A 268 -4.05 -3.29 12.10
N GLN A 269 -5.37 -3.14 11.97
CA GLN A 269 -6.07 -1.87 12.14
C GLN A 269 -5.94 -1.26 13.54
N LYS A 270 -5.73 -2.10 14.57
CA LYS A 270 -5.52 -1.68 15.96
C LYS A 270 -4.03 -1.60 16.34
N SER A 271 -3.14 -1.96 15.42
CA SER A 271 -1.72 -2.07 15.71
C SER A 271 -1.06 -0.69 15.92
N SER A 272 0.05 -0.69 16.67
CA SER A 272 0.90 0.49 16.82
C SER A 272 1.51 0.95 15.49
N VAL A 273 1.64 0.05 14.50
CA VAL A 273 2.10 0.38 13.16
C VAL A 273 1.11 1.32 12.47
N LEU A 274 -0.19 0.99 12.49
CA LEU A 274 -1.19 1.84 11.86
C LEU A 274 -1.35 3.18 12.58
N ALA A 275 -1.25 3.19 13.91
CA ALA A 275 -1.23 4.42 14.70
C ALA A 275 -0.05 5.34 14.32
N LYS A 276 1.15 4.77 14.09
CA LYS A 276 2.31 5.52 13.61
C LYS A 276 2.10 6.08 12.20
N ILE A 277 1.45 5.32 11.31
CA ILE A 277 1.12 5.78 9.96
C ILE A 277 0.11 6.95 10.02
N ALA A 278 -0.91 6.87 10.88
CA ALA A 278 -1.85 7.97 11.09
C ALA A 278 -1.16 9.25 11.57
N LEU A 279 -0.25 9.11 12.54
CA LEU A 279 0.54 10.24 13.04
C LEU A 279 1.45 10.82 11.95
N TRP A 280 2.08 9.97 11.15
CA TRP A 280 2.92 10.40 10.04
C TRP A 280 2.14 11.14 8.96
N LEU A 281 0.93 10.68 8.62
CA LEU A 281 0.04 11.38 7.69
C LEU A 281 -0.35 12.76 8.25
N LYS A 282 -0.74 12.82 9.53
CA LYS A 282 -1.09 14.09 10.21
C LYS A 282 0.07 15.08 10.19
N TYR A 283 1.28 14.61 10.48
CA TYR A 283 2.51 15.39 10.37
C TYR A 283 2.75 15.89 8.94
N SER A 284 2.66 14.99 7.96
CA SER A 284 2.95 15.29 6.55
C SER A 284 1.97 16.26 5.90
N LEU A 285 0.74 16.33 6.44
CA LEU A 285 -0.28 17.29 6.03
C LEU A 285 -0.21 18.62 6.80
N GLY A 286 0.75 18.79 7.72
CA GLY A 286 0.87 20.02 8.52
C GLY A 286 -0.20 20.17 9.60
N LEU A 287 -0.90 19.08 9.96
CA LEU A 287 -2.09 19.11 10.82
C LEU A 287 -1.81 18.71 12.28
N MET A 288 -0.56 18.78 12.74
CA MET A 288 -0.21 18.32 14.10
C MET A 288 -0.90 19.09 15.22
N GLN A 289 -1.20 20.37 14.98
CA GLN A 289 -1.90 21.23 15.94
C GLN A 289 -3.43 21.12 15.84
N GLU A 290 -3.93 20.41 14.81
CA GLU A 290 -5.36 20.27 14.55
C GLU A 290 -5.95 19.07 15.30
N SER A 291 -7.25 19.11 15.60
CA SER A 291 -7.97 18.01 16.27
C SER A 291 -8.29 16.81 15.38
N ILE A 292 -7.92 16.84 14.10
CA ILE A 292 -8.22 15.76 13.16
C ILE A 292 -7.54 14.44 13.55
N GLU A 293 -8.29 13.36 13.44
CA GLU A 293 -7.82 11.98 13.59
C GLU A 293 -8.07 11.19 12.32
N PHE A 294 -7.16 10.29 11.95
CA PHE A 294 -7.29 9.44 10.77
C PHE A 294 -7.66 8.02 11.18
N SER A 295 -8.79 7.54 10.67
CA SER A 295 -9.25 6.16 10.81
C SER A 295 -8.47 5.23 9.88
N SER A 296 -8.59 3.91 10.09
CA SER A 296 -8.04 2.94 9.14
C SER A 296 -8.57 3.12 7.72
N ASN A 297 -9.84 3.51 7.58
CA ASN A 297 -10.46 3.75 6.28
C ASN A 297 -9.85 4.98 5.60
N ASP A 298 -9.53 6.04 6.35
CA ASP A 298 -8.85 7.22 5.82
C ASP A 298 -7.46 6.85 5.29
N LEU A 299 -6.71 6.02 6.02
CA LEU A 299 -5.39 5.57 5.59
C LEU A 299 -5.45 4.67 4.34
N MET A 300 -6.44 3.78 4.28
CA MET A 300 -6.70 2.98 3.08
C MET A 300 -7.13 3.84 1.89
N ALA A 301 -7.85 4.94 2.13
CA ALA A 301 -8.22 5.90 1.10
C ALA A 301 -6.99 6.63 0.55
N VAL A 302 -6.06 7.08 1.40
CA VAL A 302 -4.76 7.64 0.96
C VAL A 302 -3.99 6.64 0.11
N GLN A 303 -3.86 5.40 0.57
CA GLN A 303 -3.19 4.35 -0.21
C GLN A 303 -3.91 4.10 -1.54
N SER A 304 -5.24 4.14 -1.56
CA SER A 304 -6.05 3.96 -2.77
C SER A 304 -5.97 5.12 -3.75
N ALA A 305 -5.77 6.34 -3.28
CA ALA A 305 -5.58 7.52 -4.12
C ALA A 305 -4.18 7.54 -4.75
N CYS A 306 -3.17 7.02 -4.04
CA CYS A 306 -1.80 6.94 -4.53
C CYS A 306 -1.57 5.80 -5.53
N ALA A 307 -2.23 4.65 -5.32
CA ALA A 307 -2.10 3.44 -6.13
C ALA A 307 -2.82 3.56 -7.48
#